data_AF-A0A4R3ZCH1-F1
#
_entry.id   AF-A0A4R3ZCH1-F1
#
_cell.length_a   1.000
_cell.length_b   1.000
_cell.length_c   1.000
_cell.angle_alpha   90.00
_cell.angle_beta   90.00
_cell.angle_gamma   90.00
#
_symmetry.space_group_name_H-M   'P 1'
#
loop_
_entity.id
_entity.type
_entity.pdbx_description
1 polymer ?
#
loop_
_entity_poly.entity_id
_entity_poly.type
_entity_poly.pdbx_seq_one_letter_code
_entity_poly.pdbx_strand_id
1 'polypeptide(L)'
;MLDLAVLADRCAPDVAPQVLERLMKVESSFNPYAIGVVGGRLARQPRHKEEAIATAQYLAQAGWNFSLGLGQVNRHNLDKYGLDYETVFDPCHNARAAAAIFNACLRRASVKFSPQQAQLAAFSCYYSGNFRRGFLPEGQAQTSYVERIMAVKPTLTAGGAVPIAVIADGKPRPTAKTPAVKENRQTSSGAKLSQVAGASSPRGVKALRGD
;
A
#
# COMPACT_ATOMS: atom_id res chain seq x y z
N MET A 1 18.03 -9.36 -6.87
CA MET A 1 17.59 -8.62 -5.67
C MET A 1 16.46 -7.70 -6.10
N LEU A 2 15.33 -7.68 -5.40
CA LEU A 2 14.19 -6.82 -5.74
C LEU A 2 14.53 -5.36 -5.37
N ASP A 3 14.57 -4.47 -6.35
CA ASP A 3 14.70 -3.03 -6.10
C ASP A 3 13.30 -2.42 -5.92
N LEU A 4 12.95 -2.14 -4.66
CA LEU A 4 11.62 -1.65 -4.31
C LEU A 4 11.38 -0.21 -4.80
N ALA A 5 12.42 0.61 -4.92
CA ALA A 5 12.31 1.98 -5.41
C ALA A 5 11.94 1.96 -6.90
N VAL A 6 12.66 1.16 -7.69
CA VAL A 6 12.36 0.96 -9.12
C VAL A 6 10.98 0.34 -9.31
N LEU A 7 10.61 -0.63 -8.47
CA LEU A 7 9.29 -1.24 -8.52
C LEU A 7 8.17 -0.22 -8.28
N ALA A 8 8.30 0.58 -7.22
CA ALA A 8 7.30 1.61 -6.89
C ALA A 8 7.18 2.65 -8.01
N ASP A 9 8.31 3.14 -8.53
CA ASP A 9 8.33 4.18 -9.55
C ASP A 9 7.79 3.71 -10.91
N ARG A 10 8.20 2.51 -11.37
CA ARG A 10 7.85 2.03 -12.72
C ARG A 10 6.53 1.28 -12.79
N CYS A 11 6.14 0.60 -11.72
CA CYS A 11 5.02 -0.35 -11.76
C CYS A 11 3.77 0.14 -11.01
N ALA A 12 3.94 1.07 -10.06
CA ALA A 12 2.87 1.60 -9.23
C ALA A 12 3.00 3.12 -8.96
N PRO A 13 3.21 3.96 -10.01
CA PRO A 13 3.45 5.40 -9.84
C PRO A 13 2.25 6.19 -9.29
N ASP A 14 1.06 5.59 -9.30
CA ASP A 14 -0.21 6.17 -8.86
C ASP A 14 -0.45 6.02 -7.34
N VAL A 15 0.45 5.33 -6.64
CA VAL A 15 0.47 5.22 -5.17
C VAL A 15 1.77 5.80 -4.63
N ALA A 16 1.74 6.40 -3.45
CA ALA A 16 2.95 6.91 -2.84
C ALA A 16 3.91 5.74 -2.50
N PRO A 17 5.22 5.81 -2.81
CA PRO A 17 6.15 4.69 -2.63
C PRO A 17 6.15 4.10 -1.22
N GLN A 18 6.04 4.95 -0.20
CA GLN A 18 5.96 4.53 1.20
C GLN A 18 4.70 3.71 1.53
N VAL A 19 3.59 3.90 0.81
CA VAL A 19 2.37 3.10 0.99
C VAL A 19 2.59 1.70 0.41
N LEU A 20 3.18 1.63 -0.78
CA LEU A 20 3.50 0.36 -1.42
C LEU A 20 4.52 -0.45 -0.61
N GLU A 21 5.55 0.20 -0.07
CA GLU A 21 6.54 -0.42 0.82
C GLU A 21 5.89 -0.99 2.08
N ARG A 22 4.98 -0.24 2.73
CA ARG A 22 4.23 -0.72 3.89
C ARG A 22 3.39 -1.95 3.55
N LEU A 23 2.63 -1.89 2.45
CA LEU A 23 1.82 -3.02 1.99
C LEU A 23 2.69 -4.25 1.74
N MET A 24 3.68 -4.17 0.86
CA MET A 24 4.51 -5.33 0.51
C MET A 24 5.29 -5.90 1.70
N LYS A 25 5.69 -5.05 2.66
CA LYS A 25 6.32 -5.51 3.90
C LYS A 25 5.37 -6.36 4.74
N VAL A 26 4.14 -5.88 4.95
CA VAL A 26 3.13 -6.57 5.79
C VAL A 26 2.54 -7.77 5.08
N GLU A 27 2.29 -7.67 3.78
CA GLU A 27 1.64 -8.72 2.98
C GLU A 27 2.54 -9.93 2.74
N SER A 28 3.82 -9.71 2.41
CA SER A 28 4.70 -10.80 1.96
C SER A 28 6.11 -10.77 2.54
N SER A 29 6.45 -9.76 3.34
CA SER A 29 7.85 -9.46 3.68
C SER A 29 8.74 -9.34 2.43
N PHE A 30 8.19 -8.77 1.37
CA PHE A 30 8.82 -8.64 0.04
C PHE A 30 9.12 -9.97 -0.67
N ASN A 31 8.46 -11.07 -0.29
CA ASN A 31 8.58 -12.33 -1.01
C ASN A 31 7.64 -12.35 -2.24
N PRO A 32 8.17 -12.32 -3.48
CA PRO A 32 7.35 -12.30 -4.68
C PRO A 32 6.59 -13.60 -4.92
N TYR A 33 6.97 -14.70 -4.24
CA TYR A 33 6.36 -16.02 -4.37
C TYR A 33 5.47 -16.37 -3.18
N ALA A 34 5.15 -15.39 -2.32
CA ALA A 34 4.32 -15.61 -1.15
C ALA A 34 2.90 -16.07 -1.53
N ILE A 35 2.40 -17.07 -0.81
CA ILE A 35 1.03 -17.56 -0.90
C ILE A 35 0.43 -17.63 0.51
N GLY A 36 -0.63 -16.84 0.72
CA GLY A 36 -1.42 -16.82 1.95
C GLY A 36 -2.73 -17.58 1.74
N VAL A 37 -3.01 -18.59 2.57
CA VAL A 37 -4.23 -19.41 2.48
C VAL A 37 -5.25 -18.93 3.51
N VAL A 38 -6.46 -18.60 3.08
CA VAL A 38 -7.54 -18.20 3.98
C VAL A 38 -8.00 -19.41 4.78
N GLY A 39 -7.93 -19.31 6.11
CA GLY A 39 -8.28 -20.41 7.02
C GLY A 39 -7.23 -21.53 7.10
N GLY A 40 -6.02 -21.31 6.57
CA GLY A 40 -4.96 -22.32 6.58
C GLY A 40 -3.56 -21.72 6.45
N ARG A 41 -2.57 -22.59 6.25
CA ARG A 41 -1.19 -22.19 5.93
C ARG A 41 -0.50 -23.27 5.12
N LEU A 42 0.44 -22.87 4.28
CA LEU A 42 1.36 -23.82 3.66
C LEU A 42 2.35 -24.35 4.70
N ALA A 43 2.84 -25.58 4.50
CA ALA A 43 3.91 -26.14 5.31
C ALA A 43 5.22 -25.33 5.19
N ARG A 44 5.49 -24.81 3.99
CA ARG A 44 6.54 -23.83 3.69
C ARG A 44 6.11 -22.95 2.52
N GLN A 45 6.72 -21.77 2.38
CA GLN A 45 6.51 -20.92 1.21
C GLN A 45 7.27 -21.46 -0.03
N PRO A 46 6.77 -21.19 -1.25
CA PRO A 46 7.51 -21.45 -2.48
C PRO A 46 8.86 -20.72 -2.52
N ARG A 47 9.86 -21.35 -3.13
CA ARG A 47 11.22 -20.79 -3.25
C ARG A 47 11.49 -20.11 -4.59
N HIS A 48 10.73 -20.47 -5.62
CA HIS A 48 10.83 -19.94 -6.97
C HIS A 48 9.46 -19.94 -7.66
N LYS A 49 9.39 -19.33 -8.85
CA LYS A 49 8.15 -19.06 -9.55
C LYS A 49 7.37 -20.33 -9.88
N GLU A 50 8.05 -21.37 -10.36
CA GLU A 50 7.42 -22.63 -10.79
C GLU A 50 6.78 -23.37 -9.60
N GLU A 51 7.44 -23.40 -8.44
CA GLU A 51 6.84 -23.91 -7.20
C GLU A 51 5.57 -23.12 -6.82
N ALA A 52 5.60 -21.79 -7.01
CA ALA A 52 4.49 -20.93 -6.66
C ALA A 52 3.29 -21.14 -7.58
N ILE A 53 3.52 -21.29 -8.89
CA ILE A 53 2.49 -21.62 -9.88
C ILE A 53 1.85 -22.98 -9.56
N ALA A 54 2.66 -24.02 -9.39
CA ALA A 54 2.18 -25.36 -9.10
C ALA A 54 1.36 -25.39 -7.79
N THR A 55 1.81 -24.66 -6.77
CA THR A 55 1.09 -24.54 -5.49
C THR A 55 -0.24 -23.80 -5.66
N ALA A 56 -0.28 -22.70 -6.41
CA ALA A 56 -1.50 -21.95 -6.67
C ALA A 56 -2.54 -22.80 -7.43
N GLN A 57 -2.10 -23.57 -8.43
CA GLN A 57 -2.97 -24.49 -9.18
C GLN A 57 -3.54 -25.60 -8.28
N TYR A 58 -2.69 -26.21 -7.43
CA TYR A 58 -3.13 -27.21 -6.44
C TYR A 58 -4.21 -26.63 -5.51
N LEU A 59 -3.96 -25.45 -4.92
CA LEU A 59 -4.91 -24.81 -4.02
C LEU A 59 -6.24 -24.48 -4.73
N ALA A 60 -6.18 -24.02 -5.98
CA ALA A 60 -7.36 -23.72 -6.79
C ALA A 60 -8.21 -24.96 -7.06
N GLN A 61 -7.59 -26.07 -7.44
CA GLN A 61 -8.27 -27.36 -7.68
C GLN A 61 -8.87 -27.93 -6.38
N ALA A 62 -8.18 -27.75 -5.26
CA ALA A 62 -8.65 -28.15 -3.94
C ALA A 62 -9.70 -27.19 -3.34
N GLY A 63 -10.11 -26.14 -4.07
CA GLY A 63 -11.18 -25.23 -3.64
C GLY A 63 -10.79 -24.22 -2.56
N TRP A 64 -9.50 -24.04 -2.28
CA TRP A 64 -9.05 -23.06 -1.29
C TRP A 64 -9.26 -21.62 -1.78
N ASN A 65 -9.49 -20.73 -0.81
CA ASN A 65 -9.34 -19.30 -1.00
C ASN A 65 -7.95 -18.88 -0.55
N PHE A 66 -7.21 -18.17 -1.40
CA PHE A 66 -5.82 -17.79 -1.14
C PHE A 66 -5.42 -16.52 -1.91
N SER A 67 -4.32 -15.92 -1.48
CA SER A 67 -3.73 -14.69 -2.02
C SER A 67 -2.29 -14.91 -2.43
N LEU A 68 -1.82 -14.12 -3.41
CA LEU A 68 -0.63 -14.42 -4.21
C LEU A 68 0.30 -13.21 -4.37
N GLY A 69 1.60 -13.46 -4.25
CA GLY A 69 2.68 -12.54 -4.57
C GLY A 69 2.85 -11.37 -3.58
N LEU A 70 3.64 -10.37 -4.00
CA LEU A 70 4.15 -9.27 -3.16
C LEU A 70 3.08 -8.54 -2.35
N GLY A 71 1.96 -8.20 -2.98
CA GLY A 71 0.82 -7.51 -2.40
C GLY A 71 -0.32 -8.45 -2.03
N GLN A 72 -0.12 -9.77 -2.09
CA GLN A 72 -1.12 -10.78 -1.72
C GLN A 72 -2.49 -10.54 -2.40
N VAL A 73 -2.48 -10.50 -3.74
CA VAL A 73 -3.71 -10.38 -4.54
C VAL A 73 -4.52 -11.68 -4.41
N ASN A 74 -5.75 -11.57 -3.93
CA ASN A 74 -6.64 -12.72 -3.76
C ASN A 74 -6.99 -13.38 -5.10
N ARG A 75 -7.08 -14.72 -5.14
CA ARG A 75 -7.39 -15.50 -6.35
C ARG A 75 -8.66 -15.05 -7.08
N HIS A 76 -9.67 -14.55 -6.35
CA HIS A 76 -10.93 -14.09 -6.93
C HIS A 76 -10.84 -12.71 -7.59
N ASN A 77 -9.72 -12.01 -7.41
CA ASN A 77 -9.48 -10.69 -7.99
C ASN A 77 -8.51 -10.73 -9.18
N LEU A 78 -7.91 -11.88 -9.52
CA LEU A 78 -6.86 -11.93 -10.55
C LEU A 78 -7.35 -11.42 -11.90
N ASP A 79 -8.44 -11.99 -12.42
CA ASP A 79 -9.03 -11.62 -13.72
C ASP A 79 -9.36 -10.12 -13.76
N LYS A 80 -9.90 -9.58 -12.67
CA LYS A 80 -10.25 -8.16 -12.54
C LYS A 80 -9.04 -7.24 -12.72
N TYR A 81 -7.84 -7.70 -12.38
CA TYR A 81 -6.60 -6.93 -12.51
C TYR A 81 -5.71 -7.47 -13.65
N GLY A 82 -6.25 -8.28 -14.55
CA GLY A 82 -5.53 -8.82 -15.70
C GLY A 82 -4.38 -9.75 -15.32
N LEU A 83 -4.55 -10.51 -14.23
CA LEU A 83 -3.59 -11.49 -13.74
C LEU A 83 -4.15 -12.89 -13.88
N ASP A 84 -3.25 -13.86 -13.89
CA ASP A 84 -3.50 -15.28 -13.78
C ASP A 84 -2.46 -15.90 -12.81
N TYR A 85 -2.48 -17.23 -12.65
CA TYR A 85 -1.54 -17.89 -11.76
C TYR A 85 -0.09 -17.87 -12.25
N GLU A 86 0.18 -17.56 -13.52
CA GLU A 86 1.54 -17.46 -14.08
C GLU A 86 2.14 -16.06 -13.93
N THR A 87 1.30 -15.04 -14.07
CA THR A 87 1.68 -13.63 -14.12
C THR A 87 1.64 -12.95 -12.76
N VAL A 88 0.84 -13.43 -11.82
CA VAL A 88 0.69 -12.84 -10.48
C VAL A 88 1.98 -12.81 -9.66
N PHE A 89 2.93 -13.69 -9.96
CA PHE A 89 4.23 -13.74 -9.28
C PHE A 89 5.29 -12.85 -9.94
N ASP A 90 4.99 -12.19 -11.07
CA ASP A 90 5.81 -11.10 -11.57
C ASP A 90 5.71 -9.90 -10.63
N PRO A 91 6.83 -9.37 -10.10
CA PRO A 91 6.81 -8.26 -9.15
C PRO A 91 6.06 -7.04 -9.66
N CYS A 92 6.23 -6.67 -10.94
CA CYS A 92 5.67 -5.46 -11.51
C CYS A 92 4.16 -5.57 -11.70
N HIS A 93 3.72 -6.72 -12.23
CA HIS A 93 2.29 -7.02 -12.38
C HIS A 93 1.57 -7.05 -11.03
N ASN A 94 2.18 -7.69 -10.03
CA ASN A 94 1.61 -7.76 -8.69
C ASN A 94 1.56 -6.38 -8.01
N ALA A 95 2.63 -5.59 -8.13
CA ALA A 95 2.70 -4.22 -7.61
C ALA A 95 1.60 -3.32 -8.20
N ARG A 96 1.37 -3.42 -9.52
CA ARG A 96 0.31 -2.67 -10.20
C ARG A 96 -1.08 -3.05 -9.69
N ALA A 97 -1.35 -4.34 -9.51
CA ALA A 97 -2.61 -4.82 -8.96
C ALA A 97 -2.81 -4.37 -7.51
N ALA A 98 -1.77 -4.48 -6.66
CA ALA A 98 -1.81 -3.98 -5.28
C ALA A 98 -2.12 -2.48 -5.23
N ALA A 99 -1.44 -1.67 -6.05
CA ALA A 99 -1.70 -0.24 -6.15
C ALA A 99 -3.14 0.07 -6.58
N ALA A 100 -3.64 -0.64 -7.60
CA ALA A 100 -5.01 -0.48 -8.08
C ALA A 100 -6.07 -0.85 -7.02
N ILE A 101 -5.86 -1.94 -6.26
CA ILE A 101 -6.72 -2.35 -5.14
C ILE A 101 -6.74 -1.27 -4.06
N PHE A 102 -5.56 -0.81 -3.64
CA PHE A 102 -5.44 0.24 -2.62
C PHE A 102 -6.13 1.52 -3.06
N ASN A 103 -5.88 2.00 -4.28
CA ASN A 103 -6.50 3.21 -4.81
C ASN A 103 -8.02 3.07 -4.98
N ALA A 104 -8.54 1.88 -5.32
CA ALA A 104 -9.98 1.63 -5.33
C ALA A 104 -10.60 1.74 -3.92
N CYS A 105 -9.92 1.20 -2.91
CA CYS A 105 -10.31 1.34 -1.51
C CYS A 105 -10.24 2.80 -1.04
N LEU A 106 -9.17 3.52 -1.38
CA LEU A 106 -8.98 4.92 -1.02
C LEU A 106 -10.07 5.81 -1.63
N ARG A 107 -10.38 5.67 -2.93
CA ARG A 107 -11.48 6.41 -3.56
C ARG A 107 -12.81 6.23 -2.83
N ARG A 108 -13.15 4.99 -2.46
CA ARG A 108 -14.38 4.69 -1.71
C ARG A 108 -14.35 5.29 -0.29
N ALA A 109 -13.19 5.30 0.36
CA ALA A 109 -13.01 5.83 1.70
C ALA A 109 -13.06 7.37 1.72
N SER A 110 -12.48 8.04 0.72
CA SER A 110 -12.44 9.50 0.60
C SER A 110 -13.80 10.17 0.48
N VAL A 111 -14.84 9.41 0.08
CA VAL A 111 -16.23 9.90 0.07
C VAL A 111 -16.80 10.01 1.49
N LYS A 112 -16.25 9.27 2.47
CA LYS A 112 -16.83 9.10 3.81
C LYS A 112 -16.00 9.70 4.93
N PHE A 113 -14.71 9.88 4.72
CA PHE A 113 -13.75 10.17 5.78
C PHE A 113 -12.82 11.32 5.39
N SER A 114 -12.23 11.99 6.39
CA SER A 114 -11.16 12.96 6.16
C SER A 114 -9.96 12.30 5.46
N PRO A 115 -9.06 13.04 4.78
CA PRO A 115 -7.94 12.45 4.06
C PRO A 115 -7.10 11.47 4.90
N GLN A 116 -6.78 11.83 6.15
CA GLN A 116 -6.04 10.98 7.09
C GLN A 116 -6.81 9.67 7.38
N GLN A 117 -8.11 9.79 7.69
CA GLN A 117 -8.95 8.65 8.02
C GLN A 117 -9.23 7.77 6.79
N ALA A 118 -9.37 8.37 5.61
CA ALA A 118 -9.60 7.68 4.36
C ALA A 118 -8.43 6.75 4.01
N GLN A 119 -7.20 7.20 4.25
CA GLN A 119 -6.01 6.36 4.04
C GLN A 119 -5.97 5.15 4.99
N LEU A 120 -6.27 5.34 6.28
CA LEU A 120 -6.34 4.23 7.24
C LEU A 120 -7.49 3.27 6.92
N ALA A 121 -8.66 3.80 6.55
CA ALA A 121 -9.80 3.03 6.09
C ALA A 121 -9.48 2.27 4.79
N ALA A 122 -8.67 2.84 3.90
CA ALA A 122 -8.21 2.18 2.68
C ALA A 122 -7.34 0.97 3.00
N PHE A 123 -6.45 1.04 4.00
CA PHE A 123 -5.69 -0.13 4.47
C PHE A 123 -6.61 -1.22 5.04
N SER A 124 -7.60 -0.86 5.85
CA SER A 124 -8.60 -1.84 6.31
C SER A 124 -9.34 -2.49 5.15
N CYS A 125 -9.73 -1.71 4.14
CA CYS A 125 -10.41 -2.19 2.96
C CYS A 125 -9.51 -3.07 2.08
N TYR A 126 -8.23 -2.75 1.96
CA TYR A 126 -7.25 -3.58 1.27
C TYR A 126 -7.19 -4.98 1.88
N TYR A 127 -7.11 -5.03 3.21
CA TYR A 127 -7.02 -6.26 3.97
C TYR A 127 -8.30 -7.13 3.93
N SER A 128 -9.49 -6.50 3.95
CA SER A 128 -10.74 -7.21 4.29
C SER A 128 -11.99 -6.78 3.52
N GLY A 129 -11.83 -5.92 2.52
CA GLY A 129 -12.92 -5.38 1.70
C GLY A 129 -13.80 -4.32 2.38
N ASN A 130 -13.62 -4.04 3.67
CA ASN A 130 -14.39 -3.08 4.45
C ASN A 130 -13.52 -2.15 5.31
N PHE A 131 -14.10 -1.04 5.78
CA PHE A 131 -13.38 0.03 6.46
C PHE A 131 -13.15 -0.20 7.97
N ARG A 132 -13.60 -1.32 8.54
CA ARG A 132 -13.56 -1.56 10.01
C ARG A 132 -12.63 -2.70 10.41
N ARG A 133 -12.69 -3.84 9.72
CA ARG A 133 -12.05 -5.09 10.16
C ARG A 133 -10.53 -4.96 10.35
N GLY A 134 -9.86 -4.15 9.54
CA GLY A 134 -8.41 -3.93 9.66
C GLY A 134 -7.98 -3.15 10.91
N PHE A 135 -8.91 -2.54 11.64
CA PHE A 135 -8.63 -1.88 12.93
C PHE A 135 -8.82 -2.79 14.14
N LEU A 136 -9.41 -3.98 13.96
CA LEU A 136 -9.63 -4.93 15.04
C LEU A 136 -8.41 -5.84 15.23
N PRO A 137 -7.97 -6.08 16.48
CA PRO A 137 -6.91 -7.02 16.80
C PRO A 137 -7.16 -8.42 16.23
N GLU A 138 -6.07 -9.11 15.90
CA GLU A 138 -6.14 -10.48 15.44
C GLU A 138 -4.85 -11.26 15.69
N GLY A 139 -4.94 -12.58 15.53
CA GLY A 139 -3.81 -13.49 15.70
C GLY A 139 -3.29 -13.51 17.13
N GLN A 140 -2.19 -14.23 17.33
CA GLN A 140 -1.59 -14.42 18.65
C GLN A 140 -1.01 -13.12 19.22
N ALA A 141 -0.51 -12.24 18.35
CA ALA A 141 0.09 -10.97 18.76
C ALA A 141 -0.95 -9.90 19.16
N GLN A 142 -2.25 -10.16 18.96
CA GLN A 142 -3.34 -9.21 19.30
C GLN A 142 -3.11 -7.81 18.72
N THR A 143 -2.57 -7.73 17.50
CA THR A 143 -2.38 -6.47 16.76
C THR A 143 -3.33 -6.43 15.58
N SER A 144 -3.84 -5.23 15.26
CA SER A 144 -4.67 -5.03 14.08
C SER A 144 -3.82 -4.87 12.81
N TYR A 145 -4.43 -5.10 11.65
CA TYR A 145 -3.75 -4.93 10.36
C TYR A 145 -3.23 -3.50 10.17
N VAL A 146 -4.05 -2.50 10.50
CA VAL A 146 -3.67 -1.08 10.38
C VAL A 146 -2.49 -0.75 11.31
N GLU A 147 -2.46 -1.29 12.53
CA GLU A 147 -1.30 -1.09 13.43
C GLU A 147 -0.02 -1.68 12.83
N ARG A 148 -0.08 -2.88 12.24
CA ARG A 148 1.10 -3.49 11.57
C ARG A 148 1.57 -2.65 10.38
N ILE A 149 0.66 -2.14 9.58
CA ILE A 149 0.97 -1.23 8.47
C ILE A 149 1.65 0.04 8.98
N MET A 150 1.12 0.64 10.04
CA MET A 150 1.65 1.90 10.59
C MET A 150 3.00 1.71 11.31
N ALA A 151 3.26 0.54 11.88
CA ALA A 151 4.52 0.19 12.54
C ALA A 151 5.71 0.07 11.57
N VAL A 152 5.47 -0.18 10.27
CA VAL A 152 6.54 -0.18 9.27
C VAL A 152 7.15 1.23 9.16
N LYS A 153 8.48 1.30 9.16
CA LYS A 153 9.24 2.53 8.94
C LYS A 153 9.71 2.53 7.48
N PRO A 154 8.99 3.19 6.55
CA PRO A 154 9.35 3.18 5.14
C PRO A 154 10.66 3.93 4.92
N THR A 155 11.47 3.39 4.02
CA THR A 155 12.73 3.97 3.56
C THR A 155 12.56 4.71 2.23
N LEU A 156 11.53 4.37 1.47
CA LEU A 156 11.21 5.05 0.22
C LEU A 156 10.57 6.42 0.50
N THR A 157 11.09 7.44 -0.17
CA THR A 157 10.52 8.79 -0.15
C THR A 157 9.69 9.03 -1.40
N ALA A 158 8.65 9.84 -1.27
CA ALA A 158 7.83 10.25 -2.39
C ALA A 158 8.58 11.29 -3.24
N GLY A 159 9.60 10.88 -4.00
CA GLY A 159 10.17 11.60 -5.15
C GLY A 159 10.39 13.11 -4.96
N GLY A 160 10.71 13.57 -3.75
CA GLY A 160 11.00 14.97 -3.47
C GLY A 160 12.51 15.13 -3.44
N ALA A 161 13.09 15.73 -4.47
CA ALA A 161 14.45 16.23 -4.39
C ALA A 161 14.56 17.12 -3.15
N VAL A 162 15.42 16.76 -2.21
CA VAL A 162 15.67 17.59 -1.04
C VAL A 162 16.43 18.82 -1.55
N PRO A 163 15.93 20.05 -1.34
CA PRO A 163 16.66 21.23 -1.77
C PRO A 163 18.03 21.24 -1.08
N ILE A 164 19.08 21.55 -1.84
CA ILE A 164 20.42 21.76 -1.29
C ILE A 164 20.34 22.98 -0.37
N ALA A 165 20.68 22.79 0.91
CA ALA A 165 20.71 23.90 1.85
C ALA A 165 21.80 24.91 1.45
N VAL A 166 21.45 26.19 1.43
CA VAL A 166 22.43 27.28 1.25
C VAL A 166 23.19 27.45 2.56
N ILE A 167 24.51 27.24 2.53
CA ILE A 167 25.40 27.67 3.62
C ILE A 167 25.67 29.17 3.41
N ALA A 168 25.34 30.00 4.40
CA ALA A 168 25.50 31.44 4.28
C ALA A 168 26.94 31.87 4.65
N ASP A 169 27.62 32.59 3.75
CA ASP A 169 28.97 33.15 3.99
C ASP A 169 28.95 34.40 4.90
N GLY A 170 28.06 34.44 5.90
CA GLY A 170 27.94 35.56 6.85
C GLY A 170 27.27 36.83 6.32
N LYS A 171 26.71 36.83 5.09
CA LYS A 171 25.90 37.95 4.58
C LYS A 171 24.42 37.84 5.03
N PRO A 172 23.73 38.95 5.31
CA PRO A 172 22.32 38.92 5.68
C PRO A 172 21.47 38.27 4.59
N ARG A 173 20.59 37.34 5.00
CA ARG A 173 19.61 36.70 4.11
C ARG A 173 18.75 37.78 3.42
N PRO A 174 18.56 37.73 2.09
CA PRO A 174 17.60 38.62 1.45
C PRO A 174 16.20 38.35 2.02
N THR A 175 15.55 39.40 2.50
CA THR A 175 14.17 39.34 3.01
C THR A 175 13.23 39.06 1.83
N ALA A 176 12.90 37.79 1.62
CA ALA A 176 11.88 37.42 0.65
C ALA A 176 10.54 38.00 1.12
N LYS A 177 10.06 39.04 0.43
CA LYS A 177 8.65 39.43 0.50
C LYS A 177 7.84 38.28 -0.06
N THR A 178 6.93 37.74 0.74
CA THR A 178 5.93 36.76 0.30
C THR A 178 5.17 37.35 -0.90
N PRO A 179 5.20 36.74 -2.10
CA PRO A 179 4.25 37.11 -3.12
C PRO A 179 2.86 36.64 -2.67
N ALA A 180 1.90 37.55 -2.65
CA ALA A 180 0.49 37.19 -2.49
C ALA A 180 0.09 36.29 -3.67
N VAL A 181 -0.17 35.02 -3.40
CA VAL A 181 -0.68 34.08 -4.39
C VAL A 181 -2.13 34.47 -4.68
N LYS A 182 -2.39 35.03 -5.86
CA LYS A 182 -3.74 35.09 -6.42
C LYS A 182 -4.17 33.66 -6.77
N GLU A 183 -5.27 33.24 -6.17
CA GLU A 183 -5.92 31.96 -6.41
C GLU A 183 -6.37 31.89 -7.88
N ASN A 184 -5.62 31.16 -8.72
CA ASN A 184 -6.05 30.86 -10.08
C ASN A 184 -6.67 29.47 -10.11
N ARG A 185 -7.99 29.45 -10.28
CA ARG A 185 -8.83 28.26 -10.35
C ARG A 185 -8.74 27.69 -11.76
N GLN A 186 -7.77 26.80 -12.02
CA GLN A 186 -7.74 26.03 -13.27
C GLN A 186 -7.24 24.60 -13.03
N THR A 187 -8.16 23.69 -13.29
CA THR A 187 -8.12 22.22 -13.31
C THR A 187 -6.81 21.59 -13.78
N SER A 188 -6.23 20.71 -12.95
CA SER A 188 -5.37 19.62 -13.40
C SER A 188 -5.78 18.31 -12.70
N SER A 189 -6.35 17.40 -13.50
CA SER A 189 -6.64 16.03 -13.13
C SER A 189 -5.32 15.25 -13.09
N GLY A 190 -4.88 14.83 -11.89
CA GLY A 190 -3.67 14.03 -11.73
C GLY A 190 -2.97 14.10 -10.37
N ALA A 191 -3.65 14.55 -9.30
CA ALA A 191 -3.04 14.62 -7.97
C ALA A 191 -2.86 13.21 -7.36
N LYS A 192 -1.62 12.88 -6.94
CA LYS A 192 -1.31 11.70 -6.12
C LYS A 192 -2.16 11.74 -4.86
N LEU A 193 -3.22 10.91 -4.79
CA LEU A 193 -4.16 10.86 -3.68
C LEU A 193 -3.55 10.45 -2.32
N SER A 194 -2.30 9.98 -2.30
CA SER A 194 -1.66 9.34 -1.13
C SER A 194 -0.74 10.24 -0.30
N GLN A 195 -0.68 11.55 -0.54
CA GLN A 195 0.12 12.45 0.31
C GLN A 195 -0.70 12.95 1.50
N VAL A 196 -0.76 12.16 2.56
CA VAL A 196 -1.09 12.65 3.89
C VAL A 196 0.08 12.34 4.82
N ALA A 197 0.83 13.39 5.15
CA ALA A 197 1.90 13.36 6.14
C ALA A 197 1.34 13.66 7.53
N GLY A 198 1.87 12.99 8.56
CA GLY A 198 1.81 13.44 9.95
C GLY A 198 0.86 12.68 10.87
N ALA A 199 1.41 12.29 12.03
CA ALA A 199 0.83 11.60 13.18
C ALA A 199 -0.72 11.60 13.30
N SER A 200 -1.29 10.40 13.42
CA SER A 200 -2.72 10.19 13.67
C SER A 200 -3.13 10.66 15.06
N SER A 201 -4.16 11.52 15.14
CA SER A 201 -4.81 11.85 16.41
C SER A 201 -5.67 10.67 16.91
N PRO A 202 -5.61 10.31 18.22
CA PRO A 202 -6.33 9.15 18.78
C PRO A 202 -7.85 9.17 18.56
N ARG A 203 -8.46 10.37 18.44
CA ARG A 203 -9.92 10.51 18.27
C ARG A 203 -10.42 9.99 16.92
N GLY A 204 -9.62 10.14 15.86
CA GLY A 204 -10.02 9.72 14.51
C GLY A 204 -9.98 8.21 14.29
N VAL A 205 -9.16 7.49 15.06
CA VAL A 205 -9.00 6.03 14.97
C VAL A 205 -10.14 5.30 15.70
N LYS A 206 -10.62 5.82 16.84
CA LYS A 206 -11.77 5.25 17.56
C LYS A 206 -13.04 5.23 16.71
N ALA A 207 -13.32 6.34 16.02
CA ALA A 207 -14.45 6.44 15.09
C ALA A 207 -14.41 5.40 13.94
N LEU A 208 -13.20 4.98 13.51
CA LEU A 208 -13.04 3.94 12.48
C LEU A 208 -13.13 2.51 13.05
N ARG A 209 -12.83 2.34 14.35
CA ARG A 209 -13.06 1.08 15.09
C ARG A 209 -14.54 0.86 15.40
N GLY A 210 -15.30 1.95 15.55
CA GLY A 210 -16.68 1.92 16.02
C GLY A 210 -16.79 1.98 17.54
N ASP A 211 -15.76 2.53 18.20
CA ASP A 211 -15.70 2.79 19.65
C ASP A 211 -16.05 4.25 19.99
#